data_AF-A0A536S766-F1
#
_entry.id   AF-A0A536S766-F1
#
_cell.length_a   1.000
_cell.length_b   1.000
_cell.length_c   1.000
_cell.angle_alpha   90.00
_cell.angle_beta   90.00
_cell.angle_gamma   90.00
#
_symmetry.space_group_name_H-M   'P 1'
#
loop_
_entity.id
_entity.type
_entity.pdbx_description
1 polymer ?
#
loop_
_entity_poly.entity_id
_entity_poly.type
_entity_poly.pdbx_seq_one_letter_code
_entity_poly.pdbx_strand_id
1 'polypeptide(L)'
;MLATTGALSALSDQLTITTGIPDQASFSVAATILNMEGLNHDGITTLLTARLADHFSNPVPDGTAVNFISQGGSIGNNGLGSCITVNGACSATLTSQALRPNNGRVTVLAFAVGEESFTDTNGNGLADPGELFDANGDSTDMPEAFVNYNESFDPITFLPTRDANEPFLDFNRNGIYDGPDGSYSGVLCNPAAGAFCSAQKSIHVRKDIVIVFSGSTAFIDVSPSPIDLGGCGPVQPVSIHVRDVNGNPMPAGSTISVTTSDGTLSGATTFTKLNTSAPQPVPNYFVSIKGDGALSGTPAVCTDTTTSGTLTVTVTTPLGIITTSNTDVSN
;
A
#
# COMPACT_ATOMS: atom_id res chain seq x y z
N MET A 1 -33.46 67.00 12.76
CA MET A 1 -34.02 66.14 11.70
C MET A 1 -33.36 66.61 10.40
N LEU A 2 -32.54 65.88 9.66
CA LEU A 2 -32.32 64.45 9.49
C LEU A 2 -30.80 64.17 9.43
N ALA A 3 -30.38 63.01 9.95
CA ALA A 3 -29.10 62.39 9.60
C ALA A 3 -29.27 61.66 8.26
N THR A 4 -28.40 61.91 7.29
CA THR A 4 -28.33 61.13 6.05
C THR A 4 -27.13 60.19 6.12
N THR A 5 -27.48 58.96 6.50
CA THR A 5 -26.79 57.67 6.40
C THR A 5 -25.68 57.59 5.35
N GLY A 6 -24.49 57.20 5.80
CA GLY A 6 -23.43 56.67 4.94
C GLY A 6 -23.82 55.31 4.36
N ALA A 7 -23.53 55.10 3.09
CA ALA A 7 -23.57 53.78 2.48
C ALA A 7 -22.18 53.14 2.60
N LEU A 8 -22.00 52.34 3.64
CA LEU A 8 -21.05 51.23 3.64
C LEU A 8 -21.75 50.08 2.89
N SER A 9 -21.30 49.75 1.69
CA SER A 9 -21.64 48.45 1.09
C SER A 9 -20.46 47.51 1.31
N ALA A 10 -20.63 46.53 2.18
CA ALA A 10 -19.71 45.40 2.29
C ALA A 10 -19.87 44.54 1.03
N LEU A 11 -18.77 44.22 0.36
CA LEU A 11 -18.73 43.13 -0.61
C LEU A 11 -18.87 41.84 0.20
N SER A 12 -20.06 41.25 0.21
CA SER A 12 -20.25 39.89 0.68
C SER A 12 -20.41 39.03 -0.54
N ASP A 13 -19.34 38.33 -0.92
CA ASP A 13 -19.44 37.21 -1.83
C ASP A 13 -18.77 36.01 -1.15
N GLN A 14 -19.42 35.51 -0.11
CA GLN A 14 -19.16 34.15 0.33
C GLN A 14 -19.83 33.22 -0.68
N LEU A 15 -19.26 33.16 -1.88
CA LEU A 15 -19.52 32.11 -2.85
C LEU A 15 -18.78 30.88 -2.36
N THR A 16 -19.42 30.10 -1.48
CA THR A 16 -18.94 28.75 -1.20
C THR A 16 -19.21 27.93 -2.47
N ILE A 17 -18.16 27.65 -3.23
CA ILE A 17 -18.22 26.70 -4.34
C ILE A 17 -18.75 25.39 -3.76
N THR A 18 -19.87 24.93 -4.31
CA THR A 18 -20.47 23.64 -3.95
C THR A 18 -19.48 22.55 -4.33
N THR A 19 -19.26 21.62 -3.42
CA THR A 19 -18.35 20.48 -3.64
C THR A 19 -18.84 19.66 -4.85
N GLY A 20 -17.95 19.46 -5.82
CA GLY A 20 -18.22 18.68 -7.03
C GLY A 20 -18.30 17.16 -6.78
N ILE A 21 -18.52 16.41 -7.85
CA ILE A 21 -18.38 14.95 -7.80
C ILE A 21 -16.91 14.56 -7.65
N PRO A 22 -16.61 13.34 -7.17
CA PRO A 22 -15.23 12.89 -7.06
C PRO A 22 -14.45 12.97 -8.38
N ASP A 23 -13.22 13.45 -8.31
CA ASP A 23 -12.25 13.47 -9.40
C ASP A 23 -11.23 12.32 -9.23
N GLN A 24 -10.83 11.68 -10.34
CA GLN A 24 -9.96 10.49 -10.31
C GLN A 24 -8.58 10.76 -9.67
N ALA A 25 -7.94 11.89 -9.95
CA ALA A 25 -6.63 12.26 -9.38
C ALA A 25 -6.71 12.50 -7.87
N SER A 26 -7.90 12.84 -7.38
CA SER A 26 -8.18 13.09 -5.96
C SER A 26 -8.74 11.88 -5.21
N PHE A 27 -8.85 10.71 -5.86
CA PHE A 27 -9.29 9.46 -5.22
C PHE A 27 -8.11 8.67 -4.65
N SER A 28 -8.13 8.41 -3.35
CA SER A 28 -7.10 7.59 -2.68
C SER A 28 -7.71 6.61 -1.70
N VAL A 29 -7.00 5.52 -1.44
CA VAL A 29 -7.34 4.54 -0.41
C VAL A 29 -6.08 4.17 0.39
N ALA A 30 -6.23 4.02 1.70
CA ALA A 30 -5.16 3.61 2.61
C ALA A 30 -5.67 2.57 3.61
N ALA A 31 -4.75 1.80 4.21
CA ALA A 31 -5.06 0.80 5.22
C ALA A 31 -4.29 1.05 6.52
N THR A 32 -4.88 0.73 7.66
CA THR A 32 -4.17 0.78 8.95
C THR A 32 -3.04 -0.24 9.05
N ILE A 33 -3.23 -1.42 8.45
CA ILE A 33 -2.28 -2.54 8.37
C ILE A 33 -2.33 -3.12 6.96
N LEU A 34 -1.18 -3.19 6.29
CA LEU A 34 -0.98 -3.74 4.96
C LEU A 34 -0.51 -5.20 4.97
N ASN A 35 0.11 -5.67 6.06
CA ASN A 35 0.57 -7.04 6.28
C ASN A 35 -0.01 -7.57 7.60
N MET A 36 -1.25 -8.03 7.55
CA MET A 36 -1.98 -8.54 8.70
C MET A 36 -1.77 -10.05 8.85
N GLU A 37 -1.84 -10.60 10.07
CA GLU A 37 -1.67 -12.04 10.37
C GLU A 37 -2.88 -12.89 9.92
N GLY A 38 -3.32 -12.73 8.68
CA GLY A 38 -4.60 -13.24 8.19
C GLY A 38 -4.54 -14.55 7.39
N LEU A 39 -3.34 -15.08 7.06
CA LEU A 39 -3.23 -16.23 6.16
C LEU A 39 -3.83 -17.51 6.77
N ASN A 40 -3.55 -17.73 8.06
CA ASN A 40 -3.96 -18.93 8.79
C ASN A 40 -5.07 -18.66 9.82
N HIS A 41 -5.49 -17.39 9.95
CA HIS A 41 -6.42 -16.95 10.98
C HIS A 41 -7.57 -16.17 10.36
N ASP A 42 -8.79 -16.57 10.68
CA ASP A 42 -10.00 -15.82 10.36
C ASP A 42 -10.21 -14.70 11.39
N GLY A 43 -10.90 -13.64 10.99
CA GLY A 43 -11.33 -12.57 11.89
C GLY A 43 -10.26 -11.51 12.21
N ILE A 44 -9.07 -11.58 11.61
CA ILE A 44 -8.09 -10.51 11.71
C ILE A 44 -8.57 -9.36 10.83
N THR A 45 -8.42 -8.12 11.28
CA THR A 45 -9.01 -6.95 10.59
C THR A 45 -8.00 -5.87 10.26
N THR A 46 -8.25 -5.13 9.19
CA THR A 46 -7.60 -3.84 8.89
C THR A 46 -8.64 -2.84 8.41
N LEU A 47 -8.49 -1.56 8.78
CA LEU A 47 -9.41 -0.51 8.37
C LEU A 47 -8.91 0.11 7.06
N LEU A 48 -9.72 0.03 6.02
CA LEU A 48 -9.51 0.72 4.76
C LEU A 48 -10.21 2.08 4.83
N THR A 49 -9.53 3.14 4.41
CA THR A 49 -10.07 4.50 4.37
C THR A 49 -9.89 5.07 2.98
N ALA A 50 -11.01 5.37 2.33
CA ALA A 50 -11.04 6.10 1.07
C ALA A 50 -11.15 7.61 1.35
N ARG A 51 -10.42 8.42 0.57
CA ARG A 51 -10.49 9.88 0.58
C ARG A 51 -10.73 10.36 -0.85
N LEU A 52 -11.67 11.27 -0.98
CA LEU A 52 -12.17 11.76 -2.26
C LEU A 52 -12.25 13.28 -2.19
N ALA A 53 -11.80 13.94 -3.24
CA ALA A 53 -12.02 15.35 -3.48
C ALA A 53 -12.58 15.55 -4.89
N ASP A 54 -13.20 16.70 -5.14
CA ASP A 54 -13.55 17.13 -6.49
C ASP A 54 -12.31 17.64 -7.25
N HIS A 55 -12.50 18.05 -8.51
CA HIS A 55 -11.45 18.60 -9.36
C HIS A 55 -10.68 19.78 -8.73
N PHE A 56 -11.33 20.56 -7.86
CA PHE A 56 -10.75 21.71 -7.18
C PHE A 56 -10.15 21.36 -5.81
N SER A 57 -9.96 20.07 -5.53
CA SER A 57 -9.46 19.55 -4.26
C SER A 57 -10.33 19.89 -3.04
N ASN A 58 -11.60 20.22 -3.23
CA ASN A 58 -12.55 20.34 -2.12
C ASN A 58 -13.07 18.95 -1.74
N PRO A 59 -13.32 18.67 -0.45
CA PRO A 59 -13.95 17.42 -0.04
C PRO A 59 -15.24 17.17 -0.81
N VAL A 60 -15.48 15.94 -1.27
CA VAL A 60 -16.76 15.61 -1.93
C VAL A 60 -17.94 15.75 -0.96
N PRO A 61 -19.18 15.91 -1.45
CA PRO A 61 -20.36 15.99 -0.59
C PRO A 61 -20.44 14.82 0.40
N ASP A 62 -20.95 15.11 1.59
CA ASP A 62 -21.38 14.07 2.53
C ASP A 62 -22.49 13.24 1.87
N GLY A 63 -22.43 11.92 2.02
CA GLY A 63 -23.39 11.03 1.36
C GLY A 63 -22.85 10.34 0.10
N THR A 64 -21.69 10.74 -0.42
CA THR A 64 -21.06 10.05 -1.57
C THR A 64 -20.69 8.62 -1.18
N ALA A 65 -21.14 7.66 -1.98
CA ALA A 65 -20.91 6.24 -1.73
C ALA A 65 -19.58 5.76 -2.35
N VAL A 66 -18.77 5.10 -1.53
CA VAL A 66 -17.59 4.34 -1.98
C VAL A 66 -17.88 2.87 -1.81
N ASN A 67 -17.72 2.11 -2.88
CA ASN A 67 -17.90 0.67 -2.91
C ASN A 67 -16.54 -0.01 -2.96
N PHE A 68 -16.48 -1.24 -2.46
CA PHE A 68 -15.27 -2.03 -2.46
C PHE A 68 -15.52 -3.41 -3.07
N ILE A 69 -14.57 -3.87 -3.87
CA ILE A 69 -14.50 -5.27 -4.31
C ILE A 69 -13.15 -5.81 -3.87
N SER A 70 -13.17 -6.96 -3.19
CA SER A 70 -11.96 -7.61 -2.70
C SER A 70 -11.80 -8.99 -3.32
N GLN A 71 -10.57 -9.33 -3.69
CA GLN A 71 -10.20 -10.66 -4.17
C GLN A 71 -10.38 -11.77 -3.11
N GLY A 72 -10.30 -11.41 -1.83
CA GLY A 72 -10.28 -12.37 -0.73
C GLY A 72 -10.62 -11.74 0.62
N GLY A 73 -10.98 -12.59 1.60
CA GLY A 73 -11.58 -12.12 2.84
C GLY A 73 -12.97 -11.52 2.64
N SER A 74 -13.42 -10.72 3.60
CA SER A 74 -14.69 -10.00 3.55
C SER A 74 -14.47 -8.54 3.87
N ILE A 75 -15.13 -7.68 3.10
CA ILE A 75 -15.03 -6.23 3.24
C ILE A 75 -16.39 -5.63 3.52
N GLY A 76 -16.44 -4.73 4.49
CA GLY A 76 -17.63 -3.95 4.75
C GLY A 76 -17.83 -3.58 6.20
N ASN A 77 -18.89 -2.82 6.44
CA ASN A 77 -19.41 -2.50 7.76
C ASN A 77 -20.91 -2.80 7.77
N ASN A 78 -21.41 -3.36 8.87
CA ASN A 78 -22.85 -3.61 9.04
C ASN A 78 -23.52 -4.38 7.87
N GLY A 79 -22.77 -5.28 7.23
CA GLY A 79 -23.26 -6.10 6.10
C GLY A 79 -23.24 -5.42 4.73
N LEU A 80 -22.65 -4.22 4.61
CA LEU A 80 -22.51 -3.49 3.34
C LEU A 80 -21.04 -3.44 2.92
N GLY A 81 -20.74 -3.85 1.69
CA GLY A 81 -19.41 -3.72 1.04
C GLY A 81 -19.10 -2.29 0.58
N SER A 82 -19.60 -1.29 1.31
CA SER A 82 -19.50 0.12 0.97
C SER A 82 -19.39 0.99 2.22
N CYS A 83 -18.97 2.25 2.02
CA CYS A 83 -19.03 3.29 3.03
C CYS A 83 -19.53 4.61 2.42
N ILE A 84 -19.98 5.52 3.28
CA ILE A 84 -20.52 6.82 2.91
C ILE A 84 -19.59 7.91 3.44
N THR A 85 -19.26 8.88 2.59
CA THR A 85 -18.36 10.00 2.95
C THR A 85 -18.96 10.92 4.00
N VAL A 86 -18.08 11.34 4.91
CA VAL A 86 -18.26 12.49 5.79
C VAL A 86 -16.98 13.30 5.73
N ASN A 87 -17.07 14.59 5.36
CA ASN A 87 -15.93 15.46 5.09
C ASN A 87 -14.93 14.85 4.08
N GLY A 88 -15.43 14.28 2.98
CA GLY A 88 -14.61 13.73 1.89
C GLY A 88 -13.89 12.42 2.19
N ALA A 89 -14.20 11.73 3.29
CA ALA A 89 -13.59 10.44 3.61
C ALA A 89 -14.62 9.43 4.13
N CYS A 90 -14.38 8.14 3.88
CA CYS A 90 -15.11 7.06 4.53
C CYS A 90 -14.25 5.81 4.70
N SER A 91 -14.65 4.91 5.59
CA SER A 91 -13.89 3.71 5.88
C SER A 91 -14.74 2.44 5.86
N ALA A 92 -14.11 1.33 5.47
CA ALA A 92 -14.67 -0.02 5.50
C ALA A 92 -13.65 -0.98 6.13
N THR A 93 -14.13 -1.99 6.86
CA THR A 93 -13.25 -2.97 7.51
C THR A 93 -13.03 -4.16 6.57
N LEU A 94 -11.77 -4.49 6.29
CA LEU A 94 -11.40 -5.77 5.68
C LEU A 94 -11.12 -6.78 6.78
N THR A 95 -11.74 -7.95 6.70
CA THR A 95 -11.61 -9.06 7.65
C THR A 95 -11.07 -10.29 6.94
N SER A 96 -10.04 -10.93 7.48
CA SER A 96 -9.49 -12.17 6.93
C SER A 96 -10.49 -13.32 7.08
N GLN A 97 -10.75 -14.01 5.97
CA GLN A 97 -11.52 -15.24 5.89
C GLN A 97 -11.30 -15.89 4.51
N ALA A 98 -11.95 -17.02 4.22
CA ALA A 98 -11.99 -17.56 2.87
C ALA A 98 -12.78 -16.62 1.92
N LEU A 99 -12.40 -16.44 0.66
CA LEU A 99 -11.24 -16.99 -0.06
C LEU A 99 -9.92 -16.29 0.32
N ARG A 100 -8.80 -17.04 0.26
CA ARG A 100 -7.44 -16.51 0.37
C ARG A 100 -6.68 -16.79 -0.91
N PRO A 101 -6.13 -15.79 -1.61
CA PRO A 101 -5.25 -15.99 -2.76
C PRO A 101 -4.03 -16.84 -2.39
N ASN A 102 -3.55 -17.68 -3.31
CA ASN A 102 -2.45 -18.61 -3.05
C ASN A 102 -1.14 -17.90 -2.68
N ASN A 103 -0.91 -16.70 -3.22
CA ASN A 103 0.24 -15.87 -2.89
C ASN A 103 0.06 -15.10 -1.57
N GLY A 104 -1.10 -15.21 -0.88
CA GLY A 104 -1.41 -14.48 0.35
C GLY A 104 -1.61 -12.97 0.17
N ARG A 105 -1.74 -12.47 -1.07
CA ARG A 105 -1.88 -11.04 -1.37
C ARG A 105 -3.29 -10.79 -1.90
N VAL A 106 -4.00 -9.87 -1.27
CA VAL A 106 -5.40 -9.56 -1.55
C VAL A 106 -5.47 -8.17 -2.13
N THR A 107 -5.81 -8.06 -3.41
CA THR A 107 -6.16 -6.77 -4.02
C THR A 107 -7.57 -6.36 -3.63
N VAL A 108 -7.72 -5.10 -3.23
CA VAL A 108 -9.00 -4.44 -2.97
C VAL A 108 -9.13 -3.23 -3.88
N LEU A 109 -10.17 -3.23 -4.72
CA LEU A 109 -10.57 -2.08 -5.51
C LEU A 109 -11.57 -1.25 -4.70
N ALA A 110 -11.23 -0.01 -4.40
CA ALA A 110 -12.18 0.99 -3.91
C ALA A 110 -12.61 1.88 -5.08
N PHE A 111 -13.91 2.13 -5.22
CA PHE A 111 -14.43 2.95 -6.32
C PHE A 111 -15.69 3.75 -5.94
N ALA A 112 -15.90 4.87 -6.63
CA ALA A 112 -17.10 5.70 -6.53
C ALA A 112 -17.50 6.19 -7.92
N VAL A 113 -18.73 6.72 -8.05
CA VAL A 113 -19.12 7.45 -9.26
C VAL A 113 -18.49 8.84 -9.19
N GLY A 114 -17.74 9.19 -10.22
CA GLY A 114 -17.03 10.46 -10.32
C GLY A 114 -16.74 10.80 -11.77
N GLU A 115 -15.70 11.58 -12.01
CA GLU A 115 -15.24 11.98 -13.35
C GLU A 115 -13.75 11.76 -13.53
N GLU A 116 -13.34 11.76 -14.79
CA GLU A 116 -11.92 11.84 -15.14
C GLU A 116 -11.30 13.16 -14.68
N SER A 117 -9.98 13.13 -14.61
CA SER A 117 -9.19 14.31 -14.29
C SER A 117 -8.71 15.01 -15.54
N PHE A 118 -8.38 16.28 -15.41
CA PHE A 118 -7.70 17.05 -16.44
C PHE A 118 -6.84 18.11 -15.76
N THR A 119 -5.89 18.68 -16.50
CA THR A 119 -5.14 19.85 -16.07
C THR A 119 -5.61 21.05 -16.89
N ASP A 120 -6.35 21.96 -16.25
CA ASP A 120 -6.76 23.22 -16.86
C ASP A 120 -5.53 24.11 -17.12
N THR A 121 -5.08 24.14 -18.38
CA THR A 121 -3.89 24.90 -18.78
C THR A 121 -4.19 26.35 -19.12
N ASN A 122 -5.46 26.66 -19.38
CA ASN A 122 -5.88 27.97 -19.87
C ASN A 122 -6.69 28.78 -18.84
N GLY A 123 -7.02 28.17 -17.70
CA GLY A 123 -7.62 28.80 -16.54
C GLY A 123 -9.14 29.03 -16.67
N ASN A 124 -9.82 28.32 -17.58
CA ASN A 124 -11.26 28.49 -17.81
C ASN A 124 -12.14 27.58 -16.94
N GLY A 125 -11.55 26.67 -16.17
CA GLY A 125 -12.22 25.69 -15.31
C GLY A 125 -12.94 24.57 -16.06
N LEU A 126 -12.63 24.35 -17.34
CA LEU A 126 -13.24 23.35 -18.21
C LEU A 126 -12.16 22.49 -18.88
N ALA A 127 -12.47 21.22 -19.11
CA ALA A 127 -11.58 20.33 -19.84
C ALA A 127 -11.60 20.68 -21.33
N ASP A 128 -10.43 20.99 -21.88
CA ASP A 128 -10.19 21.26 -23.30
C ASP A 128 -9.35 20.17 -23.99
N PRO A 129 -9.42 20.08 -25.34
CA PRO A 129 -8.57 19.15 -26.09
C PRO A 129 -7.09 19.36 -25.77
N GLY A 130 -6.43 18.28 -25.35
CA GLY A 130 -5.03 18.29 -24.94
C GLY A 130 -4.79 18.41 -23.44
N GLU A 131 -5.85 18.48 -22.61
CA GLU A 131 -5.75 18.65 -21.16
C GLU A 131 -5.96 17.37 -20.34
N LEU A 132 -6.11 16.21 -20.98
CA LEU A 132 -6.24 14.90 -20.31
C LEU A 132 -4.89 14.37 -19.80
N PHE A 133 -4.25 15.15 -18.94
CA PHE A 133 -3.04 14.75 -18.24
C PHE A 133 -3.05 15.29 -16.80
N ASP A 134 -2.33 14.63 -15.91
CA ASP A 134 -2.18 15.02 -14.51
C ASP A 134 -0.98 15.96 -14.29
N ALA A 135 -0.75 16.37 -13.04
CA ALA A 135 0.38 17.25 -12.70
C ALA A 135 1.77 16.63 -12.98
N ASN A 136 1.85 15.31 -13.20
CA ASN A 136 3.08 14.60 -13.56
C ASN A 136 3.23 14.42 -15.08
N GLY A 137 2.22 14.79 -15.87
CA GLY A 137 2.15 14.61 -17.31
C GLY A 137 1.66 13.23 -17.74
N ASP A 138 1.12 12.44 -16.82
CA ASP A 138 0.54 11.13 -17.10
C ASP A 138 -0.89 11.29 -17.62
N SER A 139 -1.30 10.43 -18.56
CA SER A 139 -2.65 10.46 -19.12
C SER A 139 -3.72 10.25 -18.06
N THR A 140 -4.76 11.09 -18.08
CA THR A 140 -5.94 10.97 -17.19
C THR A 140 -7.16 10.36 -17.88
N ASP A 141 -7.04 10.04 -19.17
CA ASP A 141 -8.00 9.21 -19.92
C ASP A 141 -8.00 7.79 -19.37
N MET A 142 -9.13 7.35 -18.84
CA MET A 142 -9.27 6.16 -18.02
C MET A 142 -10.08 5.08 -18.72
N PRO A 143 -9.64 3.80 -18.67
CA PRO A 143 -10.52 2.70 -19.03
C PRO A 143 -11.55 2.46 -17.93
N GLU A 144 -12.45 1.51 -18.16
CA GLU A 144 -13.31 0.99 -17.11
C GLU A 144 -12.51 0.42 -15.92
N ALA A 145 -13.14 0.44 -14.75
CA ALA A 145 -12.53 -0.08 -13.53
C ALA A 145 -12.43 -1.61 -13.57
N PHE A 146 -11.36 -2.17 -13.02
CA PHE A 146 -11.20 -3.61 -12.86
C PHE A 146 -10.42 -3.93 -11.61
N VAL A 147 -10.53 -5.16 -11.12
CA VAL A 147 -9.77 -5.61 -9.95
C VAL A 147 -8.52 -6.34 -10.41
N ASN A 148 -7.35 -5.77 -10.13
CA ASN A 148 -6.05 -6.31 -10.52
C ASN A 148 -5.61 -7.45 -9.57
N TYR A 149 -6.14 -8.65 -9.80
CA TYR A 149 -5.93 -9.84 -8.97
C TYR A 149 -4.51 -10.39 -8.99
N ASN A 150 -3.80 -10.21 -10.09
CA ASN A 150 -2.43 -10.72 -10.22
C ASN A 150 -1.36 -9.63 -10.11
N GLU A 151 -1.76 -8.40 -9.76
CA GLU A 151 -0.86 -7.26 -9.62
C GLU A 151 -0.05 -7.02 -10.91
N SER A 152 -0.67 -7.22 -12.08
CA SER A 152 -0.07 -6.96 -13.40
C SER A 152 0.01 -5.46 -13.69
N PHE A 153 1.13 -5.03 -14.26
CA PHE A 153 1.37 -3.65 -14.69
C PHE A 153 2.10 -3.62 -16.04
N ASP A 154 1.82 -2.57 -16.82
CA ASP A 154 2.60 -2.26 -18.01
C ASP A 154 4.00 -1.79 -17.58
N PRO A 155 5.09 -2.38 -18.11
CA PRO A 155 6.44 -2.07 -17.66
C PRO A 155 6.96 -0.70 -18.12
N ILE A 156 6.26 -0.01 -19.02
CA ILE A 156 6.62 1.31 -19.56
C ILE A 156 5.82 2.39 -18.85
N THR A 157 4.49 2.23 -18.76
CA THR A 157 3.60 3.23 -18.15
C THR A 157 3.42 3.03 -16.65
N PHE A 158 3.81 1.88 -16.11
CA PHE A 158 3.59 1.48 -14.72
C PHE A 158 2.10 1.50 -14.30
N LEU A 159 1.19 1.48 -15.29
CA LEU A 159 -0.25 1.42 -15.06
C LEU A 159 -0.72 -0.02 -14.94
N PRO A 160 -1.74 -0.31 -14.11
CA PRO A 160 -2.36 -1.64 -14.05
C PRO A 160 -2.85 -2.09 -15.43
N THR A 161 -2.60 -3.35 -15.78
CA THR A 161 -3.12 -3.97 -17.01
C THR A 161 -4.11 -5.07 -16.67
N ARG A 162 -5.28 -5.04 -17.29
CA ARG A 162 -6.32 -6.04 -17.06
C ARG A 162 -6.05 -7.32 -17.85
N ASP A 163 -6.12 -8.46 -17.18
CA ASP A 163 -6.15 -9.77 -17.81
C ASP A 163 -7.57 -10.26 -18.10
N ALA A 164 -7.71 -11.19 -19.05
CA ALA A 164 -9.02 -11.72 -19.46
C ALA A 164 -9.82 -12.40 -18.33
N ASN A 165 -9.13 -12.87 -17.28
CA ASN A 165 -9.74 -13.55 -16.13
C ASN A 165 -10.08 -12.60 -14.96
N GLU A 166 -9.87 -11.29 -15.13
CA GLU A 166 -10.11 -10.32 -14.08
C GLU A 166 -11.48 -9.65 -14.24
N PRO A 167 -12.24 -9.52 -13.14
CA PRO A 167 -13.54 -8.86 -13.17
C PRO A 167 -13.35 -7.37 -13.42
N PHE A 168 -14.21 -6.81 -14.26
CA PHE A 168 -14.31 -5.38 -14.50
C PHE A 168 -15.71 -4.87 -14.17
N LEU A 169 -15.80 -3.56 -13.96
CA LEU A 169 -17.03 -2.85 -13.67
C LEU A 169 -17.47 -2.12 -14.94
N ASP A 170 -18.35 -2.80 -15.66
CA ASP A 170 -19.03 -2.30 -16.84
C ASP A 170 -19.90 -1.09 -16.47
N PHE A 171 -19.40 0.11 -16.74
CA PHE A 171 -20.06 1.36 -16.37
C PHE A 171 -21.23 1.64 -17.32
N ASN A 172 -21.05 1.39 -18.62
CA ASN A 172 -22.02 1.72 -19.66
C ASN A 172 -23.02 0.58 -19.96
N ARG A 173 -22.82 -0.60 -19.35
CA ARG A 173 -23.66 -1.81 -19.43
C ARG A 173 -23.69 -2.45 -20.82
N ASN A 174 -22.60 -2.37 -21.57
CA ASN A 174 -22.51 -2.95 -22.92
C ASN A 174 -21.99 -4.41 -22.90
N GLY A 175 -21.56 -4.93 -21.76
CA GLY A 175 -21.06 -6.29 -21.57
C GLY A 175 -19.62 -6.53 -22.05
N ILE A 176 -18.88 -5.48 -22.42
CA ILE A 176 -17.47 -5.55 -22.84
C ILE A 176 -16.63 -4.58 -22.01
N TYR A 177 -15.34 -4.89 -21.83
CA TYR A 177 -14.44 -3.95 -21.17
C TYR A 177 -14.00 -2.88 -22.17
N ASP A 178 -14.28 -1.63 -21.84
CA ASP A 178 -13.85 -0.49 -22.65
C ASP A 178 -12.51 0.09 -22.15
N GLY A 179 -11.61 0.30 -23.11
CA GLY A 179 -10.35 1.00 -22.88
C GLY A 179 -10.54 2.52 -22.80
N PRO A 180 -9.44 3.27 -22.60
CA PRO A 180 -9.47 4.73 -22.73
C PRO A 180 -9.91 5.13 -24.15
N ASP A 181 -10.72 6.18 -24.29
CA ASP A 181 -11.39 6.55 -25.54
C ASP A 181 -10.93 7.91 -26.12
N GLY A 182 -9.99 8.57 -25.44
CA GLY A 182 -9.47 9.89 -25.81
C GLY A 182 -10.43 11.05 -25.54
N SER A 183 -11.54 10.81 -24.84
CA SER A 183 -12.60 11.77 -24.59
C SER A 183 -12.82 11.97 -23.09
N TYR A 184 -12.95 13.23 -22.67
CA TYR A 184 -13.22 13.56 -21.27
C TYR A 184 -14.61 13.11 -20.83
N SER A 185 -14.63 12.22 -19.85
CA SER A 185 -15.81 11.65 -19.20
C SER A 185 -16.12 12.34 -17.86
N GLY A 186 -16.57 13.59 -17.94
CA GLY A 186 -16.92 14.39 -16.77
C GLY A 186 -17.86 15.56 -17.07
N VAL A 187 -18.36 16.20 -16.02
CA VAL A 187 -19.31 17.32 -16.13
C VAL A 187 -18.63 18.62 -16.50
N LEU A 188 -17.33 18.74 -16.25
CA LEU A 188 -16.52 19.93 -16.54
C LEU A 188 -16.02 20.00 -17.99
N CYS A 189 -16.59 19.23 -18.92
CA CYS A 189 -16.16 19.29 -20.31
C CYS A 189 -16.50 20.63 -20.97
N ASN A 190 -15.59 21.23 -21.72
CA ASN A 190 -15.91 22.40 -22.53
C ASN A 190 -16.95 22.04 -23.61
N PRO A 191 -18.17 22.60 -23.60
CA PRO A 191 -19.20 22.28 -24.59
C PRO A 191 -18.79 22.58 -26.05
N ALA A 192 -17.81 23.45 -26.26
CA ALA A 192 -17.26 23.76 -27.57
C ALA A 192 -16.26 22.70 -28.09
N ALA A 193 -15.81 21.77 -27.25
CA ALA A 193 -14.79 20.77 -27.57
C ALA A 193 -15.31 19.55 -28.38
N GLY A 194 -16.61 19.51 -28.68
CA GLY A 194 -17.18 18.53 -29.62
C GLY A 194 -16.95 17.08 -29.18
N ALA A 195 -16.30 16.28 -30.04
CA ALA A 195 -16.06 14.85 -29.80
C ALA A 195 -15.11 14.56 -28.63
N PHE A 196 -14.33 15.56 -28.18
CA PHE A 196 -13.55 15.44 -26.95
C PHE A 196 -14.43 15.26 -25.72
N CYS A 197 -15.67 15.75 -25.75
CA CYS A 197 -16.60 15.54 -24.65
C CYS A 197 -17.32 14.21 -24.82
N SER A 198 -16.99 13.24 -23.96
CA SER A 198 -17.68 11.95 -23.95
C SER A 198 -19.18 12.15 -23.72
N ALA A 199 -20.00 11.30 -24.34
CA ALA A 199 -21.44 11.27 -24.07
C ALA A 199 -21.72 10.83 -22.63
N GLN A 200 -20.83 10.01 -22.07
CA GLN A 200 -20.84 9.60 -20.67
C GLN A 200 -20.17 10.68 -19.82
N LYS A 201 -20.89 11.19 -18.81
CA LYS A 201 -20.44 12.31 -17.96
C LYS A 201 -19.93 11.88 -16.60
N SER A 202 -19.58 10.61 -16.48
CA SER A 202 -19.12 10.01 -15.22
C SER A 202 -18.45 8.67 -15.47
N ILE A 203 -17.53 8.29 -14.61
CA ILE A 203 -16.84 7.01 -14.60
C ILE A 203 -16.80 6.42 -13.19
N HIS A 204 -16.28 5.20 -13.07
CA HIS A 204 -15.82 4.67 -11.79
C HIS A 204 -14.44 5.27 -11.48
N VAL A 205 -14.41 6.34 -10.68
CA VAL A 205 -13.15 6.78 -10.05
C VAL A 205 -12.71 5.73 -9.06
N ARG A 206 -11.41 5.44 -9.00
CA ARG A 206 -10.94 4.24 -8.31
C ARG A 206 -9.52 4.28 -7.80
N LYS A 207 -9.22 3.39 -6.87
CA LYS A 207 -7.85 3.03 -6.48
C LYS A 207 -7.80 1.60 -5.94
N ASP A 208 -6.76 0.87 -6.36
CA ASP A 208 -6.43 -0.43 -5.80
C ASP A 208 -5.49 -0.30 -4.59
N ILE A 209 -5.64 -1.21 -3.64
CA ILE A 209 -4.70 -1.42 -2.54
C ILE A 209 -4.50 -2.91 -2.30
N VAL A 210 -3.25 -3.29 -2.08
CA VAL A 210 -2.90 -4.67 -1.77
C VAL A 210 -2.73 -4.84 -0.26
N ILE A 211 -3.48 -5.78 0.30
CA ILE A 211 -3.35 -6.24 1.68
C ILE A 211 -2.76 -7.65 1.67
N VAL A 212 -1.63 -7.80 2.32
CA VAL A 212 -0.96 -9.07 2.53
C VAL A 212 -1.59 -9.76 3.74
N PHE A 213 -2.21 -10.90 3.50
CA PHE A 213 -2.51 -11.88 4.54
C PHE A 213 -1.22 -12.65 4.82
N SER A 214 -0.41 -12.10 5.71
CA SER A 214 0.86 -12.67 6.12
C SER A 214 0.66 -13.97 6.88
N GLY A 215 1.51 -14.94 6.59
CA GLY A 215 1.63 -16.18 7.35
C GLY A 215 2.20 -15.97 8.76
N SER A 216 1.78 -16.80 9.70
CA SER A 216 2.26 -16.79 11.09
C SER A 216 3.59 -17.51 11.28
N THR A 217 3.96 -18.40 10.36
CA THR A 217 5.22 -19.15 10.41
C THR A 217 6.27 -18.40 9.60
N ALA A 218 7.41 -18.10 10.23
CA ALA A 218 8.52 -17.43 9.56
C ALA A 218 9.40 -18.45 8.81
N PHE A 219 9.87 -18.04 7.64
CA PHE A 219 10.99 -18.66 6.94
C PHE A 219 12.21 -17.75 7.13
N ILE A 220 13.26 -18.31 7.71
CA ILE A 220 14.43 -17.57 8.18
C ILE A 220 15.68 -18.16 7.52
N ASP A 221 16.29 -17.41 6.63
CA ASP A 221 17.59 -17.74 6.04
C ASP A 221 18.67 -16.82 6.60
N VAL A 222 19.80 -17.39 6.99
CA VAL A 222 20.96 -16.68 7.53
C VAL A 222 22.13 -16.88 6.58
N SER A 223 22.84 -15.79 6.26
CA SER A 223 24.03 -15.84 5.42
C SER A 223 25.12 -14.91 5.98
N PRO A 224 26.36 -15.40 6.16
CA PRO A 224 26.83 -16.75 5.82
C PRO A 224 26.27 -17.85 6.76
N SER A 225 26.30 -19.10 6.30
CA SER A 225 25.90 -20.29 7.08
C SER A 225 26.76 -21.49 6.62
N PRO A 226 27.72 -21.99 7.42
CA PRO A 226 28.04 -21.57 8.79
C PRO A 226 28.69 -20.17 8.85
N ILE A 227 28.70 -19.56 10.03
CA ILE A 227 29.33 -18.26 10.31
C ILE A 227 30.73 -18.50 10.87
N ASP A 228 31.75 -18.01 10.20
CA ASP A 228 33.16 -18.11 10.64
C ASP A 228 33.66 -16.74 11.14
N LEU A 229 33.94 -16.64 12.45
CA LEU A 229 34.44 -15.45 13.12
C LEU A 229 35.97 -15.30 12.99
N GLY A 230 36.68 -16.36 12.59
CA GLY A 230 38.14 -16.36 12.42
C GLY A 230 38.92 -16.12 13.73
N GLY A 231 38.34 -16.44 14.89
CA GLY A 231 38.91 -16.20 16.22
C GLY A 231 39.05 -14.71 16.53
N CYS A 232 40.26 -14.19 16.37
CA CYS A 232 40.59 -12.78 16.57
C CYS A 232 40.39 -11.95 15.28
N GLY A 233 39.55 -12.46 14.37
CA GLY A 233 39.24 -11.86 13.09
C GLY A 233 38.49 -10.54 13.20
N PRO A 234 38.28 -9.86 12.06
CA PRO A 234 37.43 -8.67 12.01
C PRO A 234 35.98 -9.02 12.38
N VAL A 235 35.19 -7.98 12.65
CA VAL A 235 33.73 -8.11 12.84
C VAL A 235 33.10 -8.73 11.59
N GLN A 236 32.33 -9.80 11.75
CA GLN A 236 31.66 -10.50 10.68
C GLN A 236 30.22 -9.99 10.46
N PRO A 237 29.87 -9.51 9.26
CA PRO A 237 28.51 -9.16 8.93
C PRO A 237 27.66 -10.41 8.68
N VAL A 238 26.44 -10.41 9.21
CA VAL A 238 25.45 -11.46 8.99
C VAL A 238 24.18 -10.84 8.45
N SER A 239 23.74 -11.37 7.31
CA SER A 239 22.46 -11.02 6.69
C SER A 239 21.40 -12.05 7.07
N ILE A 240 20.22 -11.56 7.43
CA ILE A 240 19.08 -12.38 7.83
C ILE A 240 17.91 -12.02 6.93
N HIS A 241 17.32 -13.04 6.32
CA HIS A 241 16.14 -12.92 5.49
C HIS A 241 14.97 -13.57 6.18
N VAL A 242 14.01 -12.76 6.63
CA VAL A 242 12.77 -13.23 7.25
C VAL A 242 11.58 -12.92 6.35
N ARG A 243 10.81 -13.94 5.99
CA ARG A 243 9.59 -13.86 5.19
C ARG A 243 8.55 -14.87 5.67
N ASP A 244 7.31 -14.74 5.22
CA ASP A 244 6.31 -15.78 5.45
C ASP A 244 6.43 -16.93 4.43
N VAL A 245 5.51 -17.90 4.51
CA VAL A 245 5.45 -19.08 3.62
C VAL A 245 5.32 -18.75 2.14
N ASN A 246 4.80 -17.58 1.78
CA ASN A 246 4.57 -17.12 0.41
C ASN A 246 5.63 -16.11 -0.05
N GLY A 247 6.66 -15.85 0.75
CA GLY A 247 7.70 -14.85 0.46
C GLY A 247 7.28 -13.40 0.72
N ASN A 248 6.17 -13.20 1.42
CA ASN A 248 5.67 -11.90 1.82
C ASN A 248 6.31 -11.42 3.14
N PRO A 249 6.13 -10.13 3.50
CA PRO A 249 6.45 -9.66 4.83
C PRO A 249 5.73 -10.47 5.92
N MET A 250 6.42 -10.75 7.03
CA MET A 250 5.79 -11.20 8.28
C MET A 250 4.71 -10.20 8.73
N PRO A 251 3.74 -10.58 9.58
CA PRO A 251 2.73 -9.67 10.08
C PRO A 251 3.33 -8.41 10.71
N ALA A 252 2.71 -7.25 10.48
CA ALA A 252 3.12 -5.99 11.06
C ALA A 252 3.16 -6.09 12.58
N GLY A 253 4.25 -5.62 13.19
CA GLY A 253 4.46 -5.75 14.63
C GLY A 253 5.14 -7.04 15.07
N SER A 254 5.43 -7.99 14.17
CA SER A 254 6.25 -9.17 14.52
C SER A 254 7.61 -8.73 15.03
N THR A 255 8.12 -9.36 16.09
CA THR A 255 9.44 -9.08 16.65
C THR A 255 10.46 -10.09 16.14
N ILE A 256 11.65 -9.62 15.78
CA ILE A 256 12.78 -10.45 15.34
C ILE A 256 13.90 -10.20 16.32
N SER A 257 14.32 -11.23 17.05
CA SER A 257 15.39 -11.17 18.04
C SER A 257 16.54 -12.09 17.63
N VAL A 258 17.76 -11.57 17.74
CA VAL A 258 18.98 -12.28 17.38
C VAL A 258 19.87 -12.41 18.60
N THR A 259 20.30 -13.63 18.90
CA THR A 259 21.23 -13.94 19.99
C THR A 259 22.33 -14.86 19.49
N THR A 260 23.54 -14.76 20.05
CA THR A 260 24.64 -15.68 19.75
C THR A 260 25.19 -16.27 21.05
N SER A 261 25.64 -17.52 21.00
CA SER A 261 26.37 -18.16 22.11
C SER A 261 27.90 -18.09 21.95
N ASP A 262 28.38 -17.60 20.80
CA ASP A 262 29.79 -17.41 20.47
C ASP A 262 29.99 -16.04 19.81
N GLY A 263 31.00 -15.30 20.26
CA GLY A 263 31.21 -13.91 19.93
C GLY A 263 30.20 -12.95 20.58
N THR A 264 30.29 -11.68 20.17
CA THR A 264 29.46 -10.59 20.68
C THR A 264 28.75 -9.86 19.54
N LEU A 265 27.43 -9.74 19.65
CA LEU A 265 26.63 -8.98 18.69
C LEU A 265 26.88 -7.48 18.85
N SER A 266 27.03 -6.78 17.74
CA SER A 266 27.17 -5.33 17.68
C SER A 266 26.00 -4.70 16.93
N GLY A 267 25.50 -3.58 17.45
CA GLY A 267 24.36 -2.85 16.89
C GLY A 267 23.01 -3.35 17.38
N ALA A 268 21.96 -3.18 16.56
CA ALA A 268 20.62 -3.62 16.88
C ALA A 268 20.50 -5.15 16.77
N THR A 269 19.99 -5.79 17.81
CA THR A 269 19.75 -7.24 17.87
C THR A 269 18.26 -7.59 17.93
N THR A 270 17.40 -6.57 18.02
CA THR A 270 15.95 -6.72 18.00
C THR A 270 15.35 -5.76 17.00
N PHE A 271 14.45 -6.27 16.16
CA PHE A 271 13.77 -5.54 15.12
C PHE A 271 12.26 -5.75 15.21
N THR A 272 11.49 -4.82 14.66
CA THR A 272 10.04 -4.95 14.52
C THR A 272 9.68 -4.90 13.05
N LYS A 273 8.88 -5.85 12.57
CA LYS A 273 8.42 -5.86 11.20
C LYS A 273 7.47 -4.69 10.97
N LEU A 274 7.86 -3.80 10.06
CA LEU A 274 7.08 -2.63 9.70
C LEU A 274 5.83 -3.00 8.88
N ASN A 275 4.90 -2.05 8.86
CA ASN A 275 3.71 -2.11 8.04
C ASN A 275 4.06 -1.90 6.55
N THR A 276 3.85 -2.90 5.70
CA THR A 276 4.16 -2.86 4.27
C THR A 276 3.46 -3.97 3.51
N SER A 277 3.07 -3.70 2.26
CA SER A 277 2.64 -4.72 1.29
C SER A 277 3.77 -5.13 0.34
N ALA A 278 4.96 -4.54 0.43
CA ALA A 278 6.05 -4.82 -0.49
C ALA A 278 6.59 -6.26 -0.30
N PRO A 279 6.77 -7.04 -1.39
CA PRO A 279 7.43 -8.35 -1.34
C PRO A 279 8.80 -8.30 -0.66
N GLN A 280 9.29 -9.43 -0.16
CA GLN A 280 10.59 -9.52 0.53
C GLN A 280 11.58 -10.39 -0.27
N PRO A 281 12.13 -9.92 -1.41
CA PRO A 281 12.97 -10.73 -2.28
C PRO A 281 14.43 -10.86 -1.78
N VAL A 282 14.86 -10.02 -0.84
CA VAL A 282 16.25 -9.91 -0.39
C VAL A 282 16.33 -9.89 1.14
N PRO A 283 17.52 -10.15 1.74
CA PRO A 283 17.74 -9.99 3.17
C PRO A 283 17.28 -8.63 3.69
N ASN A 284 16.64 -8.64 4.85
CA ASN A 284 15.93 -7.48 5.39
C ASN A 284 16.36 -7.10 6.81
N TYR A 285 17.24 -7.88 7.43
CA TYR A 285 17.91 -7.53 8.68
C TYR A 285 19.39 -7.85 8.60
N PHE A 286 20.19 -7.01 9.26
CA PHE A 286 21.64 -7.11 9.24
C PHE A 286 22.14 -6.94 10.66
N VAL A 287 22.98 -7.88 11.10
CA VAL A 287 23.69 -7.82 12.37
C VAL A 287 25.17 -8.02 12.12
N SER A 288 25.98 -7.80 13.14
CA SER A 288 27.40 -8.08 13.05
C SER A 288 27.87 -8.78 14.32
N ILE A 289 28.70 -9.79 14.16
CA ILE A 289 29.25 -10.59 15.26
C ILE A 289 30.74 -10.33 15.32
N LYS A 290 31.24 -9.94 16.48
CA LYS A 290 32.67 -9.84 16.74
C LYS A 290 33.12 -11.08 17.50
N GLY A 291 34.15 -11.76 17.01
CA GLY A 291 34.81 -12.84 17.75
C GLY A 291 35.22 -12.39 19.16
N ASP A 292 35.09 -13.29 20.12
CA ASP A 292 35.47 -13.06 21.52
C ASP A 292 36.91 -13.55 21.81
N GLY A 293 37.57 -14.15 20.83
CA GLY A 293 39.01 -14.37 20.81
C GLY A 293 39.83 -13.11 21.12
N ALA A 294 40.88 -13.29 21.91
CA ALA A 294 41.79 -12.22 22.32
C ALA A 294 43.23 -12.53 21.91
N LEU A 295 43.93 -11.52 21.39
CA LEU A 295 45.37 -11.59 21.14
C LEU A 295 46.13 -11.38 22.45
N SER A 296 47.01 -12.31 22.79
CA SER A 296 47.88 -12.22 23.97
C SER A 296 49.31 -12.67 23.67
N GLY A 297 50.28 -12.14 24.42
CA GLY A 297 51.70 -12.51 24.34
C GLY A 297 52.53 -11.77 23.27
N THR A 298 53.83 -12.11 23.23
CA THR A 298 54.80 -11.62 22.24
C THR A 298 55.65 -12.79 21.73
N PRO A 299 55.48 -13.25 20.46
CA PRO A 299 54.53 -12.76 19.45
C PRO A 299 53.05 -13.04 19.83
N ALA A 300 52.13 -12.24 19.28
CA ALA A 300 50.71 -12.32 19.59
C ALA A 300 50.11 -13.66 19.11
N VAL A 301 49.46 -14.38 20.03
CA VAL A 301 48.71 -15.60 19.75
C VAL A 301 47.23 -15.32 20.00
N CYS A 302 46.38 -15.72 19.06
CA CYS A 302 44.94 -15.67 19.27
C CYS A 302 44.53 -16.81 20.19
N THR A 303 43.93 -16.47 21.33
CA THR A 303 43.33 -17.44 22.24
C THR A 303 41.83 -17.20 22.27
N ASP A 304 41.08 -18.24 21.94
CA ASP A 304 39.63 -18.25 21.95
C ASP A 304 39.16 -19.39 22.85
N THR A 305 38.33 -19.06 23.84
CA THR A 305 37.78 -20.05 24.79
C THR A 305 36.50 -20.71 24.27
N THR A 306 35.89 -20.14 23.24
CA THR A 306 34.58 -20.46 22.71
C THR A 306 34.74 -20.75 21.22
N THR A 307 35.22 -21.94 20.88
CA THR A 307 35.56 -22.27 19.49
C THR A 307 34.37 -22.59 18.59
N SER A 308 33.17 -22.64 19.17
CA SER A 308 31.92 -22.94 18.47
C SER A 308 30.72 -22.45 19.27
N GLY A 309 29.69 -22.01 18.56
CA GLY A 309 28.40 -21.66 19.13
C GLY A 309 27.30 -21.67 18.10
N THR A 310 26.21 -20.99 18.41
CA THR A 310 25.03 -20.87 17.56
C THR A 310 24.52 -19.45 17.57
N LEU A 311 24.18 -18.95 16.38
CA LEU A 311 23.35 -17.78 16.20
C LEU A 311 21.90 -18.25 16.16
N THR A 312 21.09 -17.77 17.10
CA THR A 312 19.64 -18.03 17.13
C THR A 312 18.90 -16.78 16.70
N VAL A 313 18.06 -16.94 15.68
CA VAL A 313 17.09 -15.93 15.24
C VAL A 313 15.71 -16.39 15.67
N THR A 314 15.01 -15.58 16.46
CA THR A 314 13.65 -15.84 16.95
C THR A 314 12.70 -14.80 16.38
N VAL A 315 11.65 -15.26 15.70
CA VAL A 315 10.57 -14.41 15.18
C VAL A 315 9.30 -14.70 15.98
N THR A 316 8.70 -13.67 16.58
CA THR A 316 7.42 -13.77 17.29
C THR A 316 6.37 -12.90 16.62
N THR A 317 5.24 -13.48 16.20
CA THR A 317 4.15 -12.75 15.55
C THR A 317 3.25 -12.04 16.57
N PRO A 318 2.39 -11.08 16.15
CA PRO A 318 1.41 -10.44 17.02
C PRO A 318 0.47 -11.41 17.75
N LEU A 319 0.10 -12.54 17.14
CA LEU A 319 -0.68 -13.59 17.81
C LEU A 319 0.17 -14.52 18.71
N GLY A 320 1.47 -14.25 18.86
CA GLY A 320 2.37 -14.97 19.76
C GLY A 320 2.95 -16.26 19.17
N ILE A 321 2.86 -16.48 17.86
CA ILE A 321 3.48 -17.63 17.21
C ILE A 321 4.98 -17.39 17.11
N ILE A 322 5.77 -18.37 17.57
CA ILE A 322 7.23 -18.28 17.64
C ILE A 322 7.84 -19.22 16.60
N THR A 323 8.75 -18.70 15.78
CA THR A 323 9.62 -19.49 14.89
C THR A 323 11.07 -19.21 15.24
N THR A 324 11.90 -20.25 15.37
CA THR A 324 13.34 -20.13 15.64
C THR A 324 14.16 -20.77 14.53
N SER A 325 15.27 -20.13 14.16
CA SER A 325 16.32 -20.70 13.30
C SER A 325 17.66 -20.61 14.01
N ASN A 326 18.46 -21.68 13.89
CA ASN A 326 19.80 -21.77 14.47
C ASN A 326 20.82 -21.94 13.35
N THR A 327 21.89 -21.16 13.41
CA THR A 327 23.01 -21.23 12.47
C THR A 327 24.30 -21.43 13.25
N ASP A 328 25.12 -22.39 12.83
CA ASP A 328 26.40 -22.67 13.48
C ASP A 328 27.34 -21.47 13.35
N VAL A 329 28.01 -21.14 14.46
CA VAL A 329 29.06 -20.14 14.57
C VAL A 329 30.35 -20.87 14.96
N SER A 330 31.45 -20.57 14.28
CA SER A 330 32.76 -21.17 14.52
C SER A 330 33.88 -20.15 14.38
N ASN A 331 35.08 -20.55 14.79
CA ASN A 331 36.32 -19.79 14.72
C ASN A 331 37.40 -20.44 13.85
#